data_AF-A0A0F9QCG1-F1
#
_entry.id   AF-A0A0F9QCG1-F1
#
_cell.length_a   1.000
_cell.length_b   1.000
_cell.length_c   1.000
_cell.angle_alpha   90.00
_cell.angle_beta   90.00
_cell.angle_gamma   90.00
#
_symmetry.space_group_name_H-M   'P 1'
#
loop_
_entity.id
_entity.type
_entity.pdbx_description
1 polymer ?
#
loop_
_entity_poly.entity_id
_entity_poly.type
_entity_poly.pdbx_seq_one_letter_code
_entity_poly.pdbx_strand_id
1 'polypeptide(L)'
;MRNPAKAILVALLIAIPAPLVLALLLSFTPEPLRLIAIGEFVEALGSTRGIAAYIITFIVFGITGFLVVAVSAKQQPARSAASQRGSSPSRNQTSNQGSSQGSNQSSNQNSGQNYNDDDDGYDDDSPEGDEEGTVKWFNVKKGFGFIVRDSGDEVFVHFRAIRGSGRRVLRQGQLVRFSVVDADKGLQADNVSILSE
;
A
#
# COMPACT_ATOMS: atom_id res chain seq x y z
N MET A 1 42.63 -24.37 -32.21
CA MET A 1 43.02 -25.62 -31.52
C MET A 1 42.57 -25.48 -30.06
N ARG A 2 41.62 -26.30 -29.56
CA ARG A 2 41.21 -26.23 -28.14
C ARG A 2 42.39 -26.72 -27.29
N ASN A 3 42.80 -25.95 -26.28
CA ASN A 3 43.97 -26.28 -25.46
C ASN A 3 43.75 -27.61 -24.74
N PRO A 4 44.59 -28.64 -24.97
CA PRO A 4 44.38 -29.98 -24.40
C PRO A 4 44.43 -29.96 -22.87
N ALA A 5 45.21 -29.05 -22.27
CA ALA A 5 45.25 -28.83 -20.82
C ALA A 5 43.89 -28.44 -20.22
N LYS A 6 43.09 -27.62 -20.95
CA LYS A 6 41.74 -27.23 -20.49
C LYS A 6 40.77 -28.39 -20.61
N ALA A 7 40.93 -29.26 -21.61
CA ALA A 7 40.08 -30.43 -21.79
C ALA A 7 40.30 -31.49 -20.70
N ILE A 8 41.56 -31.69 -20.27
CA ILE A 8 41.91 -32.64 -19.20
C ILE A 8 41.32 -32.17 -17.85
N LEU A 9 41.42 -30.88 -17.53
CA LEU A 9 40.87 -30.33 -16.29
C LEU A 9 39.34 -30.49 -16.24
N VAL A 10 38.65 -30.20 -17.35
CA VAL A 10 37.19 -30.36 -17.44
C VAL A 10 36.79 -31.84 -17.36
N ALA A 11 37.54 -32.75 -17.99
CA ALA A 11 37.29 -34.18 -17.88
C ALA A 11 37.50 -34.69 -16.45
N LEU A 12 38.54 -34.21 -15.76
CA LEU A 12 38.81 -34.54 -14.36
C LEU A 12 37.70 -34.02 -13.43
N LEU A 13 37.14 -32.85 -13.71
CA LEU A 13 36.07 -32.22 -12.92
C LEU A 13 34.73 -32.96 -13.08
N ILE A 14 34.46 -33.53 -14.26
CA ILE A 14 33.26 -34.36 -14.52
C ILE A 14 33.43 -35.78 -13.96
N ALA A 15 34.68 -36.28 -13.87
CA ALA A 15 34.99 -37.61 -13.37
C ALA A 15 34.99 -37.74 -11.84
N ILE A 16 34.84 -36.63 -11.10
CA ILE A 16 34.71 -36.70 -9.64
C ILE A 16 33.33 -37.29 -9.30
N PRO A 17 33.24 -38.41 -8.59
CA PRO A 17 31.97 -38.93 -8.11
C PRO A 17 31.23 -37.84 -7.34
N ALA A 18 29.99 -37.56 -7.72
CA ALA A 18 29.08 -36.65 -7.02
C ALA A 18 29.15 -36.76 -5.47
N PRO A 19 29.26 -37.95 -4.84
CA PRO A 19 29.41 -38.05 -3.38
C PRO A 19 30.69 -37.41 -2.82
N LEU A 20 31.81 -37.40 -3.55
CA LEU A 20 33.05 -36.78 -3.07
C LEU A 20 32.99 -35.24 -3.13
N VAL A 21 32.35 -34.70 -4.17
CA VAL A 21 32.10 -33.25 -4.26
C VAL A 21 31.18 -32.78 -3.14
N LEU A 22 30.16 -33.58 -2.82
CA LEU A 22 29.23 -33.31 -1.72
C LEU A 22 29.92 -33.37 -0.35
N ALA A 23 30.75 -34.39 -0.11
CA ALA A 23 31.53 -34.51 1.12
C ALA A 23 32.54 -33.37 1.30
N LEU A 24 33.17 -32.93 0.20
CA LEU A 24 34.07 -31.79 0.21
C LEU A 24 33.32 -30.48 0.50
N LEU A 25 32.16 -30.27 -0.10
CA LEU A 25 31.31 -29.11 0.22
C LEU A 25 30.88 -29.09 1.68
N LEU A 26 30.50 -30.25 2.25
CA LEU A 26 30.15 -30.40 3.67
C LEU A 26 31.32 -30.09 4.61
N SER A 27 32.57 -30.29 4.17
CA SER A 27 33.77 -29.97 4.97
C SER A 27 34.05 -28.47 5.10
N PHE A 28 33.58 -27.66 4.14
CA PHE A 28 33.77 -26.20 4.12
C PHE A 28 32.52 -25.42 4.56
N THR A 29 31.41 -26.09 4.84
CA THR A 29 30.19 -25.44 5.31
C THR A 29 30.26 -25.13 6.82
N PRO A 30 29.98 -23.89 7.25
CA PRO A 30 29.89 -23.55 8.66
C PRO A 30 28.75 -24.35 9.34
N GLU A 31 28.97 -24.72 10.60
CA GLU A 31 28.07 -25.45 11.52
C GLU A 31 26.55 -25.34 11.26
N PRO A 32 25.94 -24.15 11.05
CA PRO A 32 24.49 -24.04 10.83
C PRO A 32 23.97 -24.80 9.59
N LEU A 33 24.80 -25.03 8.57
CA LEU A 33 24.37 -25.69 7.33
C LEU A 33 24.50 -27.23 7.40
N ARG A 34 25.33 -27.77 8.31
CA ARG A 34 25.41 -29.22 8.52
C ARG A 34 24.10 -29.76 9.08
N LEU A 35 23.42 -29.01 9.95
CA LEU A 35 22.16 -29.40 10.57
C LEU A 35 21.03 -29.63 9.55
N ILE A 36 21.04 -28.89 8.44
CA ILE A 36 20.06 -29.05 7.34
C ILE A 36 20.24 -30.39 6.61
N ALA A 37 21.48 -30.89 6.53
CA ALA A 37 21.79 -32.13 5.83
C ALA A 37 21.41 -33.40 6.60
N ILE A 38 21.24 -33.31 7.93
CA ILE A 38 21.04 -34.46 8.82
C ILE A 38 19.55 -34.67 9.15
N GLY A 39 18.66 -33.79 8.66
CA GLY A 39 17.21 -33.96 8.83
C GLY A 39 16.68 -33.64 10.24
N GLU A 40 17.50 -33.06 11.13
CA GLU A 40 17.08 -32.59 12.46
C GLU A 40 16.36 -31.22 12.39
N PHE A 41 15.33 -31.12 11.57
CA PHE A 41 14.56 -29.87 11.44
C PHE A 41 13.73 -29.56 12.70
N VAL A 42 13.43 -30.56 13.53
CA VAL A 42 12.47 -30.44 14.63
C VAL A 42 13.02 -29.68 15.84
N GLU A 43 14.33 -29.70 16.09
CA GLU A 43 14.94 -28.96 17.22
C GLU A 43 15.28 -27.49 16.88
N ALA A 44 15.36 -27.13 15.60
CA ALA A 44 15.74 -25.78 15.15
C ALA A 44 14.55 -24.80 15.10
N LEU A 45 13.31 -25.29 15.03
CA LEU A 45 12.10 -24.45 14.91
C LEU A 45 11.71 -23.73 16.22
N GLY A 46 12.28 -24.13 17.36
CA GLY A 46 12.00 -23.53 18.67
C GLY A 46 13.18 -22.77 19.30
N SER A 47 14.34 -22.72 18.65
CA SER A 47 15.56 -22.12 19.20
C SER A 47 15.79 -20.71 18.64
N THR A 48 16.29 -19.81 19.49
CA THR A 48 16.74 -18.45 19.14
C THR A 48 17.66 -18.43 17.91
N ARG A 49 18.39 -19.53 17.67
CA ARG A 49 19.28 -19.71 16.51
C ARG A 49 18.52 -19.94 15.20
N GLY A 50 17.39 -20.64 15.20
CA GLY A 50 16.57 -20.86 14.01
C GLY A 50 15.84 -19.60 13.56
N ILE A 51 15.30 -18.84 14.53
CA ILE A 51 14.65 -17.55 14.27
C ILE A 51 15.66 -16.56 13.67
N ALA A 52 16.87 -16.49 14.23
CA ALA A 52 17.94 -15.65 13.68
C ALA A 52 18.31 -16.04 12.23
N ALA A 53 18.38 -17.33 11.92
CA ALA A 53 18.68 -17.80 10.56
C ALA A 53 17.60 -17.35 9.55
N TYR A 54 16.31 -17.48 9.89
CA TYR A 54 15.22 -17.01 9.04
C TYR A 54 15.26 -15.50 8.79
N ILE A 55 15.55 -14.70 9.83
CA ILE A 55 15.66 -13.24 9.71
C ILE A 55 16.81 -12.86 8.77
N ILE A 56 17.98 -13.50 8.92
CA ILE A 56 19.14 -13.25 8.06
C ILE A 56 18.82 -13.62 6.61
N THR A 57 18.20 -14.78 6.37
CA THR A 57 17.80 -15.20 5.01
C THR A 57 16.80 -14.24 4.38
N PHE A 58 15.82 -13.76 5.14
CA PHE A 58 14.82 -12.80 4.66
C PHE A 58 15.47 -11.45 4.28
N ILE A 59 16.39 -10.95 5.09
CA ILE A 59 17.13 -9.71 4.82
C ILE A 59 18.00 -9.85 3.57
N VAL A 60 18.74 -10.96 3.43
CA VAL A 60 19.62 -11.19 2.26
C VAL A 60 18.80 -11.30 0.97
N PHE A 61 17.68 -12.03 0.98
CA PHE A 61 16.82 -12.17 -0.20
C PHE A 61 16.11 -10.86 -0.55
N GLY A 62 15.66 -10.11 0.46
CA GLY A 62 15.08 -8.78 0.28
C GLY A 62 16.06 -7.77 -0.32
N ILE A 63 17.29 -7.69 0.20
CA ILE A 63 18.32 -6.79 -0.32
C ILE A 63 18.72 -7.19 -1.76
N THR A 64 18.92 -8.47 -2.02
CA THR A 64 19.30 -8.97 -3.35
C THR A 64 18.20 -8.70 -4.38
N GLY A 65 16.94 -8.99 -4.04
CA GLY A 65 15.79 -8.70 -4.89
C GLY A 65 15.59 -7.20 -5.13
N PHE A 66 15.75 -6.38 -4.08
CA PHE A 66 15.65 -4.94 -4.19
C PHE A 66 16.74 -4.33 -5.08
N LEU A 67 17.99 -4.80 -4.96
CA LEU A 67 19.10 -4.34 -5.81
C LEU A 67 18.87 -4.68 -7.30
N VAL A 68 18.34 -5.86 -7.60
CA VAL A 68 17.99 -6.25 -8.98
C VAL A 68 16.96 -5.28 -9.57
N VAL A 69 15.88 -4.98 -8.83
CA VAL A 69 14.82 -4.08 -9.29
C VAL A 69 15.32 -2.63 -9.41
N ALA A 70 16.13 -2.17 -8.47
CA ALA A 70 16.69 -0.81 -8.47
C ALA A 70 17.63 -0.56 -9.67
N VAL A 71 18.40 -1.56 -10.09
CA VAL A 71 19.31 -1.45 -11.24
C VAL A 71 18.54 -1.47 -12.57
N SER A 72 17.37 -2.12 -12.64
CA SER A 72 16.54 -2.15 -13.85
C SER A 72 15.70 -0.88 -14.09
N ALA A 73 15.60 0.05 -13.12
CA ALA A 73 14.76 1.24 -13.22
C ALA A 73 15.33 2.38 -14.12
N LYS A 74 16.47 2.19 -14.81
CA LYS A 74 17.13 3.26 -15.59
C LYS A 74 17.18 3.05 -17.12
N GLN A 75 16.22 2.31 -17.69
CA GLN A 75 16.10 2.21 -19.16
C GLN A 75 14.64 2.41 -19.61
N GLN A 76 14.24 3.66 -19.74
CA GLN A 76 13.15 4.04 -20.64
C GLN A 76 13.76 4.68 -21.89
N PRO A 77 13.73 4.01 -23.06
CA PRO A 77 13.98 4.69 -24.32
C PRO A 77 12.78 5.60 -24.63
N ALA A 78 13.05 6.89 -24.74
CA ALA A 78 12.08 7.89 -25.17
C ALA A 78 11.49 7.51 -26.54
N ARG A 79 10.18 7.25 -26.59
CA ARG A 79 9.43 7.14 -27.83
C ARG A 79 8.68 8.45 -28.06
N SER A 80 9.20 9.20 -29.02
CA SER A 80 8.55 10.35 -29.65
C SER A 80 7.39 9.88 -30.53
N ALA A 81 6.18 10.40 -30.31
CA ALA A 81 5.08 10.48 -31.27
C ALA A 81 4.08 11.49 -30.68
N ALA A 82 3.86 12.69 -31.21
CA ALA A 82 3.39 13.09 -32.54
C ALA A 82 2.08 13.87 -32.32
N SER A 83 2.19 15.18 -32.53
CA SER A 83 1.14 16.19 -32.66
C SER A 83 -0.12 15.70 -33.38
N GLN A 84 -1.30 15.91 -32.79
CA GLN A 84 -2.52 16.18 -33.56
C GLN A 84 -3.24 17.42 -33.01
N ARG A 85 -3.27 18.42 -33.90
CA ARG A 85 -4.02 19.69 -33.86
C ARG A 85 -5.46 19.46 -34.33
N GLY A 86 -6.38 20.28 -33.82
CA GLY A 86 -7.71 20.58 -34.41
C GLY A 86 -8.79 19.56 -34.04
N SER A 87 -10.05 19.90 -33.75
CA SER A 87 -10.83 21.08 -34.15
C SER A 87 -12.09 21.17 -33.26
N SER A 88 -12.40 22.35 -32.70
CA SER A 88 -13.79 22.76 -32.40
C SER A 88 -14.36 23.39 -33.70
N PRO A 89 -15.65 23.25 -34.07
CA PRO A 89 -16.75 23.93 -33.34
C PRO A 89 -18.13 23.21 -33.42
N SER A 90 -19.09 23.56 -32.57
CA SER A 90 -20.40 24.01 -33.06
C SER A 90 -21.29 24.56 -31.94
N ARG A 91 -21.77 25.77 -32.22
CA ARG A 91 -22.70 26.61 -31.48
C ARG A 91 -24.10 26.29 -32.02
N ASN A 92 -25.07 25.97 -31.17
CA ASN A 92 -26.47 26.05 -31.60
C ASN A 92 -27.29 26.90 -30.63
N GLN A 93 -27.52 28.14 -31.06
CA GLN A 93 -28.54 29.03 -30.56
C GLN A 93 -29.85 28.62 -31.22
N THR A 94 -30.92 28.40 -30.46
CA THR A 94 -32.26 28.70 -30.96
C THR A 94 -33.11 29.23 -29.83
N SER A 95 -33.33 30.53 -29.92
CA SER A 95 -34.39 31.32 -29.31
C SER A 95 -35.76 30.78 -29.68
N ASN A 96 -36.65 30.58 -28.70
CA ASN A 96 -38.08 30.47 -28.95
C ASN A 96 -38.80 31.56 -28.14
N GLN A 97 -39.46 32.47 -28.86
CA GLN A 97 -40.23 33.60 -28.34
C GLN A 97 -41.74 33.33 -28.48
N GLY A 98 -42.49 33.79 -27.49
CA GLY A 98 -43.93 34.10 -27.55
C GLY A 98 -44.88 32.95 -27.21
N SER A 99 -46.06 33.10 -26.59
CA SER A 99 -46.76 34.12 -25.80
C SER A 99 -48.26 33.76 -25.86
N SER A 100 -48.94 33.60 -24.72
CA SER A 100 -50.41 33.82 -24.48
C SER A 100 -50.82 33.06 -23.21
N GLN A 101 -51.09 33.73 -22.08
CA GLN A 101 -52.34 34.41 -21.69
C GLN A 101 -53.45 33.40 -21.31
N GLY A 102 -53.76 33.32 -20.01
CA GLY A 102 -54.84 32.49 -19.48
C GLY A 102 -54.87 32.43 -17.95
N SER A 103 -55.57 33.38 -17.36
CA SER A 103 -55.91 33.49 -15.94
C SER A 103 -56.74 32.31 -15.41
N ASN A 104 -56.43 31.82 -14.21
CA ASN A 104 -57.46 31.51 -13.21
C ASN A 104 -56.88 31.52 -11.79
N GLN A 105 -57.40 32.44 -11.00
CA GLN A 105 -57.27 32.50 -9.55
C GLN A 105 -58.03 31.32 -8.93
N SER A 106 -57.40 30.59 -8.03
CA SER A 106 -58.07 30.05 -6.85
C SER A 106 -57.07 29.88 -5.72
N SER A 107 -57.31 30.68 -4.69
CA SER A 107 -56.74 30.68 -3.38
C SER A 107 -56.71 29.29 -2.74
N ASN A 108 -55.53 28.83 -2.36
CA ASN A 108 -55.38 27.91 -1.24
C ASN A 108 -54.33 28.47 -0.28
N GLN A 109 -54.83 29.24 0.69
CA GLN A 109 -54.07 29.60 1.89
C GLN A 109 -53.97 28.33 2.74
N ASN A 110 -52.80 27.72 2.78
CA ASN A 110 -52.41 26.89 3.90
C ASN A 110 -50.95 27.17 4.26
N SER A 111 -50.80 28.26 5.02
CA SER A 111 -50.22 28.25 6.37
C SER A 111 -49.22 27.14 6.69
N GLY A 112 -47.98 27.54 6.96
CA GLY A 112 -47.02 26.72 7.70
C GLY A 112 -45.63 26.58 7.11
N GLN A 113 -45.08 27.60 6.45
CA GLN A 113 -43.63 27.67 6.27
C GLN A 113 -43.02 28.31 7.51
N ASN A 114 -42.79 27.49 8.53
CA ASN A 114 -41.76 27.74 9.54
C ASN A 114 -40.57 26.86 9.15
N TYR A 115 -39.74 27.37 8.26
CA TYR A 115 -38.34 26.96 8.23
C TYR A 115 -37.64 27.95 9.16
N ASN A 116 -37.49 27.54 10.42
CA ASN A 116 -36.59 28.24 11.33
C ASN A 116 -35.19 28.00 10.77
N ASP A 117 -34.63 29.04 10.14
CA ASP A 117 -33.19 29.18 9.88
C ASP A 117 -32.51 29.42 11.23
N ASP A 118 -32.48 28.40 12.08
CA ASP A 118 -31.55 28.30 13.21
C ASP A 118 -30.47 27.30 12.75
N ASP A 119 -29.60 27.78 11.86
CA ASP A 119 -28.32 27.15 11.54
C ASP A 119 -27.35 27.47 12.69
N ASP A 120 -27.53 26.80 13.83
CA ASP A 120 -26.49 26.66 14.84
C ASP A 120 -25.72 25.36 14.57
N GLY A 121 -24.87 25.42 13.55
CA GLY A 121 -23.81 24.45 13.30
C GLY A 121 -22.89 24.36 14.51
N TYR A 122 -23.25 23.50 15.46
CA TYR A 122 -22.33 23.01 16.48
C TYR A 122 -21.27 22.19 15.73
N ASP A 123 -20.11 22.78 15.53
CA ASP A 123 -18.86 22.06 15.30
C ASP A 123 -18.59 21.21 16.56
N ASP A 124 -19.30 20.10 16.70
CA ASP A 124 -19.08 19.12 17.76
C ASP A 124 -17.72 18.45 17.51
N ASP A 125 -16.75 18.78 18.37
CA ASP A 125 -15.39 18.24 18.38
C ASP A 125 -15.32 16.82 18.98
N SER A 126 -16.47 16.19 19.22
CA SER A 126 -16.55 14.77 19.57
C SER A 126 -15.82 13.91 18.51
N PRO A 127 -14.93 13.01 18.92
CA PRO A 127 -14.20 12.15 18.00
C PRO A 127 -15.17 11.20 17.29
N GLU A 128 -15.61 11.60 16.09
CA GLU A 128 -16.43 10.76 15.21
C GLU A 128 -15.64 9.51 14.79
N GLY A 129 -16.32 8.38 14.72
CA GLY A 129 -15.77 7.09 14.33
C GLY A 129 -16.30 5.94 15.17
N ASP A 130 -16.71 4.88 14.48
CA ASP A 130 -17.33 3.69 15.06
C ASP A 130 -16.28 2.65 15.51
N GLU A 131 -15.05 2.78 15.01
CA GLU A 131 -13.95 1.84 15.24
C GLU A 131 -12.71 2.55 15.80
N GLU A 132 -11.93 1.81 16.57
CA GLU A 132 -10.63 2.24 17.09
C GLU A 132 -9.52 1.38 16.50
N GLY A 133 -8.30 1.92 16.49
CA GLY A 133 -7.14 1.18 16.04
C GLY A 133 -5.83 1.91 16.30
N THR A 134 -4.74 1.23 15.95
CA THR A 134 -3.39 1.72 16.14
C THR A 134 -2.73 2.01 14.80
N VAL A 135 -2.15 3.20 14.65
CA VAL A 135 -1.45 3.58 13.42
C VAL A 135 -0.21 2.70 13.23
N LYS A 136 -0.21 1.87 12.18
CA LYS A 136 0.92 1.01 11.82
C LYS A 136 2.09 1.84 11.33
N TRP A 137 1.81 2.77 10.42
CA TRP A 137 2.76 3.71 9.86
C TRP A 137 2.03 4.79 9.07
N PHE A 138 2.65 5.97 8.94
CA PHE A 138 2.14 7.05 8.11
C PHE A 138 3.29 7.78 7.43
N ASN A 139 3.20 7.93 6.10
CA ASN A 139 4.19 8.66 5.32
C ASN A 139 3.74 10.12 5.17
N VAL A 140 4.31 11.01 5.98
CA VAL A 140 4.01 12.46 5.96
C VAL A 140 4.21 13.09 4.58
N LYS A 141 5.24 12.68 3.84
CA LYS A 141 5.56 13.26 2.53
C LYS A 141 4.57 12.84 1.46
N LYS A 142 4.07 11.59 1.52
CA LYS A 142 3.10 11.07 0.56
C LYS A 142 1.64 11.28 0.99
N GLY A 143 1.40 11.57 2.27
CA GLY A 143 0.06 11.84 2.81
C GLY A 143 -0.82 10.59 2.98
N PHE A 144 -0.24 9.42 3.19
CA PHE A 144 -1.01 8.19 3.44
C PHE A 144 -0.30 7.22 4.39
N GLY A 145 -1.07 6.30 4.95
CA GLY A 145 -0.62 5.30 5.92
C GLY A 145 -1.59 4.15 6.07
N PHE A 146 -1.37 3.35 7.11
CA PHE A 146 -2.27 2.27 7.51
C PHE A 146 -2.50 2.26 9.02
N ILE A 147 -3.71 1.89 9.40
CA ILE A 147 -4.15 1.67 10.77
C ILE A 147 -4.45 0.17 10.93
N VAL A 148 -4.03 -0.43 12.03
CA VAL A 148 -4.37 -1.80 12.41
C VAL A 148 -5.55 -1.74 13.36
N ARG A 149 -6.63 -2.43 13.01
CA ARG A 149 -7.79 -2.63 13.87
C ARG A 149 -7.49 -3.62 14.98
N ASP A 150 -8.31 -3.62 16.01
CA ASP A 150 -8.26 -4.66 17.06
C ASP A 150 -8.53 -6.07 16.50
N SER A 151 -9.26 -6.18 15.38
CA SER A 151 -9.44 -7.44 14.64
C SER A 151 -8.17 -7.95 13.95
N GLY A 152 -7.14 -7.11 13.80
CA GLY A 152 -5.90 -7.39 13.08
C GLY A 152 -5.91 -6.97 11.60
N ASP A 153 -7.05 -6.52 11.06
CA ASP A 153 -7.11 -6.06 9.67
C ASP A 153 -6.44 -4.69 9.49
N GLU A 154 -5.88 -4.47 8.30
CA GLU A 154 -5.23 -3.21 7.94
C GLU A 154 -6.18 -2.32 7.13
N VAL A 155 -6.37 -1.10 7.62
CA VAL A 155 -7.23 -0.10 7.00
C VAL A 155 -6.37 1.02 6.44
N PHE A 156 -6.57 1.35 5.16
CA PHE A 156 -5.85 2.42 4.48
C PHE A 156 -6.32 3.78 4.99
N VAL A 157 -5.38 4.70 5.26
CA VAL A 157 -5.72 6.08 5.67
C VAL A 157 -5.02 7.10 4.78
N HIS A 158 -5.77 8.12 4.35
CA HIS A 158 -5.24 9.26 3.60
C HIS A 158 -5.31 10.54 4.45
N PHE A 159 -4.39 11.50 4.21
CA PHE A 159 -4.31 12.72 5.01
C PHE A 159 -5.61 13.54 5.00
N ARG A 160 -6.43 13.39 3.95
CA ARG A 160 -7.72 14.08 3.82
C ARG A 160 -8.76 13.61 4.84
N ALA A 161 -8.67 12.34 5.25
CA ALA A 161 -9.56 11.73 6.23
C ALA A 161 -9.22 12.14 7.68
N ILE A 162 -8.01 12.65 7.93
CA ILE A 162 -7.59 13.09 9.27
C ILE A 162 -8.27 14.41 9.62
N ARG A 163 -9.07 14.39 10.69
CA ARG A 163 -9.76 15.54 11.27
C ARG A 163 -8.81 16.39 12.13
N GLY A 164 -9.21 17.63 12.41
CA GLY A 164 -8.44 18.58 13.21
C GLY A 164 -7.84 19.75 12.41
N SER A 165 -7.59 20.85 13.11
CA SER A 165 -6.97 22.06 12.57
C SER A 165 -5.44 21.97 12.63
N GLY A 166 -4.76 22.17 11.50
CA GLY A 166 -3.29 22.20 11.42
C GLY A 166 -2.69 21.02 10.66
N ARG A 167 -1.59 20.45 11.17
CA ARG A 167 -0.81 19.43 10.46
C ARG A 167 -1.48 18.07 10.60
N ARG A 168 -2.15 17.62 9.53
CA ARG A 168 -2.82 16.31 9.42
C ARG A 168 -1.82 15.16 9.29
N VAL A 169 -1.28 14.74 10.43
CA VAL A 169 -0.24 13.71 10.50
C VAL A 169 -0.52 12.74 11.62
N LEU A 170 -0.26 11.46 11.33
CA LEU A 170 -0.33 10.39 12.31
C LEU A 170 1.08 9.92 12.67
N ARG A 171 1.29 9.59 13.94
CA ARG A 171 2.52 8.95 14.42
C ARG A 171 2.31 7.44 14.48
N GLN A 172 3.38 6.69 14.25
CA GLN A 172 3.34 5.24 14.44
C GLN A 172 3.03 4.91 15.92
N GLY A 173 2.16 3.92 16.15
CA GLY A 173 1.71 3.52 17.47
C GLY A 173 0.64 4.43 18.07
N GLN A 174 0.18 5.45 17.35
CA GLN A 174 -0.84 6.37 17.84
C GLN A 174 -2.23 5.71 17.81
N LEU A 175 -2.98 5.87 18.90
CA LEU A 175 -4.37 5.45 18.99
C LEU A 175 -5.28 6.46 18.28
N VAL A 176 -6.12 5.94 17.41
CA VAL A 176 -7.04 6.72 16.58
C VAL A 176 -8.41 6.07 16.55
N ARG A 177 -9.42 6.91 16.38
CA ARG A 177 -10.81 6.52 16.12
C ARG A 177 -11.19 6.95 14.71
N PHE A 178 -11.97 6.13 14.02
CA PHE A 178 -12.32 6.31 12.61
C PHE A 178 -13.54 5.50 12.21
N SER A 179 -14.12 5.81 11.06
CA SER A 179 -15.14 4.97 10.41
C SER A 179 -14.50 4.21 9.25
N VAL A 180 -14.93 2.96 9.03
CA VAL A 180 -14.45 2.13 7.92
C VAL A 180 -15.40 2.23 6.74
N VAL A 181 -14.85 2.48 5.56
CA VAL A 181 -15.57 2.56 4.28
C VAL A 181 -14.95 1.57 3.31
N ASP A 182 -15.79 0.89 2.54
CA ASP A 182 -15.33 0.02 1.45
C ASP A 182 -14.98 0.88 0.22
N ALA A 183 -13.76 0.73 -0.28
CA ALA A 183 -13.25 1.49 -1.42
C ALA A 183 -12.66 0.55 -2.47
N ASP A 184 -12.42 1.05 -3.69
CA ASP A 184 -11.92 0.25 -4.83
C ASP A 184 -10.63 -0.54 -4.53
N LYS A 185 -9.87 -0.13 -3.50
CA LYS A 185 -8.58 -0.72 -3.10
C LYS A 185 -8.65 -1.46 -1.75
N GLY A 186 -9.85 -1.73 -1.24
CA GLY A 186 -10.09 -2.35 0.06
C GLY A 186 -10.51 -1.34 1.13
N LEU A 187 -10.40 -1.74 2.39
CA LEU A 187 -10.87 -0.98 3.54
C LEU A 187 -10.13 0.36 3.67
N GLN A 188 -10.88 1.45 3.75
CA GLN A 188 -10.38 2.80 3.94
C GLN A 188 -10.97 3.44 5.21
N ALA A 189 -10.13 4.16 5.94
CA ALA A 189 -10.53 4.94 7.10
C ALA A 189 -11.02 6.33 6.65
N ASP A 190 -12.16 6.74 7.18
CA ASP A 190 -12.70 8.09 7.09
C ASP A 190 -12.91 8.68 8.49
N ASN A 191 -13.06 10.00 8.59
CA ASN A 191 -13.27 10.72 9.85
C ASN A 191 -12.25 10.37 10.95
N VAL A 192 -10.97 10.29 10.61
CA VAL A 192 -9.93 9.85 11.53
C VAL A 192 -9.63 10.93 12.57
N SER A 193 -9.87 10.63 13.84
CA SER A 193 -9.60 11.45 15.01
C SER A 193 -8.54 10.80 15.91
N ILE A 194 -7.72 11.62 16.55
CA ILE A 194 -6.65 11.15 17.45
C ILE A 194 -7.22 11.06 18.87
N LEU A 195 -7.11 9.89 19.50
CA LEU A 195 -7.63 9.66 20.86
C LEU A 195 -6.63 10.05 21.96
N SER A 196 -5.33 10.03 21.67
CA SER A 196 -4.27 10.35 22.63
C SER A 196 -3.19 11.22 21.99
N GLU A 197 -2.92 12.38 22.59
CA GLU A 197 -1.77 13.24 22.25
C GLU A 197 -0.44 12.71 22.79
#